data_AF-A0A1G0YMD5-F1
#
_entry.id   AF-A0A1G0YMD5-F1
#
_cell.length_a   1.000
_cell.length_b   1.000
_cell.length_c   1.000
_cell.angle_alpha   90.00
_cell.angle_beta   90.00
_cell.angle_gamma   90.00
#
_symmetry.space_group_name_H-M   'P 1'
#
loop_
_entity.id
_entity.type
_entity.pdbx_description
1 polymer ?
#
loop_
_entity_poly.entity_id
_entity_poly.type
_entity_poly.pdbx_seq_one_letter_code
_entity_poly.pdbx_strand_id
1 'polypeptide(L)'
;MKIDYPTQTTTSSNAKANIVARSTVASQKSTPHPVNTAYRFSGSPQLVPLHVFDNGRFTYFELAANAPVPAIFAIEDKQGKENTVNTRREGKYLVVQRTAPQFTLRSGSMVTSVFNINEISRIQQNRRPQ
;
A
#
# COMPACT_ATOMS: atom_id res chain seq x y z
N MET A 1 -40.96 -5.80 4.17
CA MET A 1 -39.80 -5.91 5.08
C MET A 1 -39.13 -4.55 5.15
N LYS A 2 -39.07 -3.93 6.33
CA LYS A 2 -38.26 -2.71 6.58
C LYS A 2 -36.87 -3.18 7.01
N ILE A 3 -35.83 -2.68 6.35
CA ILE A 3 -34.44 -2.90 6.75
C ILE A 3 -34.07 -1.68 7.59
N ASP A 4 -34.06 -1.84 8.92
CA ASP A 4 -33.57 -0.82 9.84
C ASP A 4 -32.04 -0.87 9.90
N TYR A 5 -31.40 0.17 9.37
CA TYR A 5 -29.95 0.36 9.51
C TYR A 5 -29.69 1.10 10.84
N PRO A 6 -28.80 0.63 11.72
CA PRO A 6 -28.46 1.36 12.93
C PRO A 6 -27.78 2.69 12.54
N THR A 7 -28.50 3.79 12.73
CA THR A 7 -27.90 5.12 12.73
C THR A 7 -27.17 5.27 14.07
N GLN A 8 -25.85 5.48 14.03
CA GLN A 8 -25.08 5.76 15.24
C GLN A 8 -25.51 7.12 15.78
N THR A 9 -26.22 7.10 16.90
CA THR A 9 -26.59 8.30 17.64
C THR A 9 -25.35 8.93 18.27
N THR A 10 -25.15 10.19 17.92
CA THR A 10 -24.36 11.23 18.59
C THR A 10 -23.90 10.96 20.02
N THR A 11 -22.60 11.08 20.25
CA THR A 11 -22.07 11.70 21.47
C THR A 11 -21.09 12.79 21.07
N SER A 12 -21.60 14.01 20.97
CA SER A 12 -20.81 15.23 21.04
C SER A 12 -20.73 15.66 22.49
N SER A 13 -19.54 15.71 23.09
CA SER A 13 -19.20 16.69 24.13
C SER A 13 -17.71 16.58 24.48
N ASN A 14 -16.94 17.55 24.00
CA ASN A 14 -16.01 18.35 24.82
C ASN A 14 -15.40 19.43 23.92
N ALA A 15 -16.17 20.51 23.75
CA ALA A 15 -15.67 21.77 23.22
C ALA A 15 -15.19 22.61 24.40
N LYS A 16 -13.87 22.87 24.49
CA LYS A 16 -13.29 24.22 24.74
C LYS A 16 -11.83 24.27 24.27
N ALA A 17 -11.54 25.32 23.49
CA ALA A 17 -10.25 25.94 23.19
C ALA A 17 -9.31 25.27 22.16
N ASN A 18 -9.42 25.63 20.88
CA ASN A 18 -8.52 26.63 20.26
C ASN A 18 -8.98 26.96 18.81
N ILE A 19 -9.84 27.97 18.65
CA ILE A 19 -10.29 28.47 17.34
C ILE A 19 -9.45 29.72 17.01
N VAL A 20 -8.19 29.56 16.59
CA VAL A 20 -7.49 30.52 15.71
C VAL A 20 -6.31 29.81 15.03
N ALA A 21 -6.29 29.86 13.69
CA ALA A 21 -5.15 29.63 12.80
C ALA A 21 -4.70 28.17 12.52
N ARG A 22 -5.21 27.57 11.44
CA ARG A 22 -4.50 27.52 10.14
C ARG A 22 -5.22 26.65 9.10
N SER A 23 -5.64 27.35 8.05
CA SER A 23 -5.54 26.91 6.66
C SER A 23 -6.52 25.85 6.16
N THR A 24 -7.38 26.31 5.25
CA THR A 24 -7.78 25.57 4.05
C THR A 24 -6.64 24.69 3.55
N VAL A 25 -6.62 23.41 3.94
CA VAL A 25 -5.75 22.42 3.34
C VAL A 25 -6.31 22.11 1.96
N ALA A 26 -6.00 22.99 1.00
CA ALA A 26 -5.78 22.52 -0.35
C ALA A 26 -4.84 21.31 -0.21
N SER A 27 -5.31 20.13 -0.60
CA SER A 27 -4.52 18.90 -0.58
C SER A 27 -3.29 19.13 -1.45
N GLN A 28 -2.20 19.63 -0.86
CA GLN A 28 -0.91 19.69 -1.52
C GLN A 28 -0.54 18.24 -1.76
N LYS A 29 -0.74 17.81 -3.00
CA LYS A 29 -0.36 16.50 -3.50
C LYS A 29 1.17 16.42 -3.42
N SER A 30 1.67 16.07 -2.24
CA SER A 30 3.10 15.95 -1.99
C SER A 30 3.67 14.90 -2.92
N THR A 31 4.70 15.25 -3.69
CA THR A 31 5.43 14.29 -4.49
C THR A 31 6.03 13.25 -3.55
N PRO A 32 5.75 11.95 -3.75
CA PRO A 32 6.24 10.92 -2.84
C PRO A 32 7.78 10.87 -2.90
N HIS A 33 8.42 10.96 -1.73
CA HIS A 33 9.86 10.89 -1.61
C HIS A 33 10.29 9.45 -1.32
N PRO A 34 11.05 8.78 -2.20
CA PRO A 34 11.43 7.39 -2.01
C PRO A 34 12.48 7.26 -0.90
N VAL A 35 12.21 6.38 0.08
CA VAL A 35 13.17 5.95 1.11
C VAL A 35 13.83 4.62 0.69
N ASN A 36 13.09 3.77 -0.02
CA ASN A 36 13.57 2.49 -0.51
C ASN A 36 13.12 2.23 -1.95
N THR A 37 14.07 1.82 -2.80
CA THR A 37 13.84 1.46 -4.20
C THR A 37 14.32 0.04 -4.52
N ALA A 38 14.77 -0.72 -3.51
CA ALA A 38 15.36 -2.04 -3.65
C ALA A 38 14.29 -3.12 -3.83
N TYR A 39 13.62 -3.08 -4.98
CA TYR A 39 12.59 -4.03 -5.38
C TYR A 39 13.04 -4.96 -6.51
N ARG A 40 12.55 -6.19 -6.49
CA ARG A 40 12.79 -7.22 -7.53
C ARG A 40 11.48 -7.89 -7.93
N PHE A 41 11.45 -8.51 -9.10
CA PHE A 41 10.23 -9.02 -9.71
C PHE A 41 10.41 -10.44 -10.24
N SER A 42 9.33 -11.23 -10.23
CA SER A 42 9.24 -12.53 -10.91
C SER A 42 7.80 -12.80 -11.34
N GLY A 43 7.59 -13.47 -12.48
CA GLY A 43 6.26 -13.80 -13.01
C GLY A 43 5.94 -13.13 -14.34
N SER A 44 4.66 -12.82 -14.56
CA SER A 44 4.17 -12.28 -15.83
C SER A 44 4.71 -10.86 -16.11
N PRO A 45 5.42 -10.63 -17.23
CA PRO A 45 5.94 -9.30 -17.56
C PRO A 45 4.83 -8.26 -17.78
N GLN A 46 3.62 -8.69 -18.15
CA GLN A 46 2.46 -7.83 -18.36
C GLN A 46 1.96 -7.15 -17.08
N LEU A 47 2.27 -7.72 -15.89
CA LEU A 47 1.92 -7.14 -14.59
C LEU A 47 3.11 -6.50 -13.87
N VAL A 48 4.29 -6.45 -14.50
CA VAL A 48 5.46 -5.82 -13.90
C VAL A 48 5.27 -4.29 -13.92
N PRO A 49 5.31 -3.61 -12.75
CA PRO A 49 5.29 -2.16 -12.68
C PRO A 49 6.56 -1.57 -13.30
N LEU A 50 6.48 -0.35 -13.83
CA LEU A 50 7.64 0.37 -14.37
C LEU A 50 8.65 0.68 -13.26
N HIS A 51 8.16 1.11 -12.11
CA HIS A 51 8.95 1.38 -10.91
C HIS A 51 8.18 0.96 -9.67
N VAL A 52 8.90 0.47 -8.66
CA VAL A 52 8.37 0.26 -7.31
C VAL A 52 9.32 0.85 -6.30
N PHE A 53 8.76 1.60 -5.36
CA PHE A 53 9.49 2.17 -4.24
C PHE A 53 8.54 2.34 -3.06
N ASP A 54 9.11 2.56 -1.87
CA ASP A 54 8.34 2.91 -0.69
C ASP A 54 8.96 4.11 0.04
N ASN A 55 8.18 4.73 0.92
CA ASN A 55 8.62 5.81 1.80
C ASN A 55 8.70 5.37 3.27
N GLY A 56 8.83 4.07 3.53
CA GLY A 56 8.76 3.46 4.86
C GLY A 56 7.35 3.28 5.42
N ARG A 57 6.31 3.83 4.78
CA ARG A 57 4.91 3.68 5.21
C ARG A 57 4.00 3.13 4.11
N PHE A 58 4.15 3.63 2.88
CA PHE A 58 3.37 3.26 1.72
C PHE A 58 4.28 2.77 0.60
N THR A 59 3.81 1.76 -0.14
CA THR A 59 4.48 1.25 -1.33
C THR A 59 3.79 1.80 -2.59
N TYR A 60 4.57 2.33 -3.51
CA TYR A 60 4.12 2.99 -4.73
C TYR A 60 4.47 2.11 -5.93
N PHE A 61 3.46 1.70 -6.69
CA PHE A 61 3.60 0.92 -7.92
C PHE A 61 3.30 1.82 -9.12
N GLU A 62 4.32 2.19 -9.89
CA GLU A 62 4.13 2.93 -11.14
C GLU A 62 3.64 1.98 -12.24
N LEU A 63 2.41 2.19 -12.69
CA LEU A 63 1.84 1.39 -13.77
C LEU A 63 2.05 2.10 -15.11
N ALA A 64 2.34 1.34 -16.17
CA ALA A 64 2.30 1.88 -17.51
C ALA A 64 0.89 2.39 -17.85
N ALA A 65 0.78 3.43 -18.70
CA ALA A 65 -0.49 4.11 -18.96
C ALA A 65 -1.63 3.19 -19.42
N ASN A 66 -1.29 2.14 -20.19
CA ASN A 66 -2.24 1.19 -20.75
C ASN A 66 -2.17 -0.20 -20.09
N ALA A 67 -1.47 -0.34 -18.96
CA ALA A 67 -1.42 -1.61 -18.23
C ALA A 67 -2.73 -1.84 -17.46
N PRO A 68 -3.21 -3.10 -17.36
CA PRO A 68 -4.34 -3.42 -16.50
C PRO A 68 -4.00 -3.11 -15.04
N VAL A 69 -5.00 -2.67 -14.26
CA VAL A 69 -4.84 -2.45 -12.82
C VAL A 69 -4.96 -3.79 -12.10
N PRO A 70 -3.89 -4.31 -11.47
CA PRO A 70 -3.94 -5.62 -10.81
C PRO A 70 -4.59 -5.54 -9.43
N ALA A 71 -5.13 -6.68 -8.97
CA ALA A 71 -5.36 -6.90 -7.54
C ALA A 71 -4.00 -7.11 -6.85
N ILE A 72 -3.77 -6.43 -5.72
CA ILE A 72 -2.52 -6.54 -4.96
C ILE A 72 -2.79 -7.23 -3.63
N PHE A 73 -1.92 -8.17 -3.28
CA PHE A 73 -1.88 -8.85 -1.99
C PHE A 73 -0.49 -8.68 -1.37
N ALA A 74 -0.42 -8.66 -0.05
CA ALA A 74 0.85 -8.71 0.68
C ALA A 74 1.11 -10.12 1.20
N ILE A 75 2.37 -10.52 1.22
CA ILE A 75 2.86 -11.69 1.95
C ILE A 75 3.82 -11.17 3.02
N GLU A 76 3.57 -11.53 4.27
CA GLU A 76 4.27 -10.97 5.44
C GLU A 76 5.23 -11.98 6.11
N ASP A 77 5.03 -13.27 5.83
CA ASP A 77 5.74 -14.36 6.48
C ASP A 77 6.24 -15.41 5.48
N LYS A 78 6.90 -16.46 6.00
CA LYS A 78 7.46 -17.53 5.17
C LYS A 78 6.40 -18.56 4.75
N GLN A 79 5.23 -18.52 5.36
CA GLN A 79 4.11 -19.40 5.04
C GLN A 79 3.47 -19.01 3.70
N GLY A 80 3.77 -17.81 3.20
CA GLY A 80 3.39 -17.38 1.85
C GLY A 80 1.91 -17.02 1.75
N LYS A 81 1.24 -16.74 2.88
CA LYS A 81 -0.19 -16.45 2.89
C LYS A 81 -0.44 -15.06 2.33
N GLU A 82 -1.33 -14.97 1.35
CA GLU A 82 -1.78 -13.70 0.78
C GLU A 82 -2.76 -12.99 1.72
N ASN A 83 -2.45 -11.74 2.03
CA ASN A 83 -3.29 -10.83 2.81
C ASN A 83 -3.78 -9.69 1.92
N THR A 84 -5.06 -9.32 2.07
CA THR A 84 -5.62 -8.15 1.39
C THR A 84 -4.96 -6.86 1.89
N VAL A 85 -4.81 -5.91 0.97
CA VAL A 85 -4.24 -4.59 1.27
C VAL A 85 -5.16 -3.48 0.80
N ASN A 86 -5.11 -2.35 1.52
CA ASN A 86 -5.80 -1.15 1.09
C ASN A 86 -4.97 -0.46 0.00
N THR A 87 -5.61 -0.17 -1.12
CA THR A 87 -4.99 0.51 -2.26
C THR A 87 -5.75 1.78 -2.63
N ARG A 88 -5.04 2.74 -3.22
CA ARG A 88 -5.66 3.93 -3.85
C ARG A 88 -4.86 4.34 -5.08
N ARG A 89 -5.50 5.01 -6.04
CA ARG A 89 -4.85 5.54 -7.24
C ARG A 89 -4.36 6.97 -6.99
N GLU A 90 -3.11 7.25 -7.32
CA GLU A 90 -2.52 8.60 -7.29
C GLU A 90 -1.77 8.88 -8.60
N GLY A 91 -2.48 9.47 -9.58
CA GLY A 91 -1.90 9.71 -10.90
C GLY A 91 -1.47 8.39 -11.56
N LYS A 92 -0.18 8.23 -11.84
CA LYS A 92 0.40 7.01 -12.43
C LYS A 92 0.66 5.89 -11.41
N TYR A 93 0.54 6.18 -10.11
CA TYR A 93 0.82 5.22 -9.05
C TYR A 93 -0.43 4.50 -8.56
N LEU A 94 -0.33 3.20 -8.33
CA LEU A 94 -1.19 2.46 -7.42
C LEU A 94 -0.48 2.38 -6.07
N VAL A 95 -1.06 3.00 -5.05
CA VAL A 95 -0.44 3.17 -3.73
C VAL A 95 -1.03 2.16 -2.77
N VAL A 96 -0.18 1.33 -2.18
CA VAL A 96 -0.54 0.37 -1.14
C VAL A 96 -0.24 0.99 0.23
N GLN A 97 -1.21 0.90 1.15
CA GLN A 97 -1.09 1.52 2.48
C GLN A 97 -0.29 0.69 3.49
N ARG A 98 0.83 0.10 3.05
CA ARG A 98 1.82 -0.60 3.89
C ARG A 98 3.11 -0.88 3.11
N THR A 99 4.16 -1.32 3.82
CA THR A 99 5.31 -2.06 3.29
C THR A 99 5.17 -3.55 3.63
N ALA A 100 5.80 -4.42 2.84
CA ALA A 100 5.79 -5.87 3.06
C ALA A 100 7.04 -6.48 2.38
N PRO A 101 7.53 -7.66 2.83
CA PRO A 101 8.64 -8.35 2.19
C PRO A 101 8.30 -8.81 0.77
N GLN A 102 7.02 -9.10 0.49
CA GLN A 102 6.55 -9.43 -0.84
C GLN A 102 5.13 -8.90 -1.09
N PHE A 103 4.88 -8.51 -2.33
CA PHE A 103 3.54 -8.32 -2.87
C PHE A 103 3.27 -9.27 -4.03
N THR A 104 2.03 -9.72 -4.18
CA THR A 104 1.56 -10.47 -5.35
C THR A 104 0.55 -9.63 -6.12
N LEU A 105 0.80 -9.43 -7.42
CA LEU A 105 -0.07 -8.75 -8.38
C LEU A 105 -0.80 -9.82 -9.20
N ARG A 106 -2.13 -9.73 -9.28
CA ARG A 106 -2.98 -10.69 -9.99
C ARG A 106 -3.92 -9.99 -10.97
N SER A 107 -4.07 -10.58 -12.15
CA SER A 107 -5.08 -10.17 -13.14
C SER A 107 -5.44 -11.35 -14.04
N GLY A 108 -6.65 -11.89 -13.91
CA GLY A 108 -7.04 -13.13 -14.58
C GLY A 108 -6.10 -14.27 -14.21
N SER A 109 -5.48 -14.92 -15.20
CA SER A 109 -4.49 -15.98 -15.01
C SER A 109 -3.06 -15.48 -14.78
N MET A 110 -2.80 -14.17 -14.94
CA MET A 110 -1.47 -13.59 -14.78
C MET A 110 -1.15 -13.30 -13.31
N VAL A 111 0.08 -13.63 -12.92
CA VAL A 111 0.59 -13.43 -11.56
C VAL A 111 2.02 -12.89 -11.61
N THR A 112 2.31 -11.88 -10.79
CA THR A 112 3.67 -11.32 -10.62
C THR A 112 3.96 -11.06 -9.15
N SER A 113 5.09 -11.56 -8.68
CA SER A 113 5.62 -11.32 -7.34
C SER A 113 6.60 -10.15 -7.35
N VAL A 114 6.48 -9.27 -6.36
CA VAL A 114 7.32 -8.09 -6.15
C VAL A 114 7.96 -8.18 -4.78
N PHE A 115 9.29 -8.28 -4.72
CA PHE A 115 10.07 -8.53 -3.51
C PHE A 115 10.71 -7.25 -3.02
N ASN A 116 10.49 -6.88 -1.75
CA ASN A 116 11.20 -5.80 -1.07
C ASN A 116 12.44 -6.36 -0.38
N ILE A 117 13.62 -6.12 -0.96
CA ILE A 117 14.87 -6.71 -0.48
C ILE A 117 15.20 -6.25 0.95
N ASN A 118 14.95 -4.99 1.28
CA ASN A 118 15.25 -4.44 2.59
C ASN A 118 14.39 -5.09 3.69
N GLU A 119 13.08 -5.25 3.45
CA GLU A 119 12.18 -5.91 4.41
C GLU A 119 12.52 -7.39 4.58
N ILE A 120 12.87 -8.09 3.49
CA ILE A 120 13.32 -9.48 3.54
C ILE A 120 14.57 -9.61 4.41
N SER A 121 15.58 -8.77 4.20
CA SER A 121 16.81 -8.77 4.99
C SER A 121 16.55 -8.44 6.46
N ARG A 122 15.71 -7.45 6.76
CA ARG A 122 15.32 -7.08 8.13
C ARG A 122 14.69 -8.26 8.88
N ILE A 123 13.73 -8.94 8.24
CA ILE A 123 13.05 -10.10 8.83
C ILE A 123 14.04 -11.26 9.07
N GLN A 124 15.01 -11.46 8.18
CA GLN A 124 16.03 -12.50 8.35
C GLN A 124 16.98 -12.18 9.52
N GLN A 125 17.41 -10.93 9.66
CA GLN A 125 18.30 -10.51 10.75
C GLN A 125 17.64 -10.69 12.13
N ASN A 126 16.39 -10.25 12.27
CA ASN A 126 15.62 -10.36 13.52
C ASN A 126 15.31 -11.81 13.93
N ARG A 127 15.56 -12.79 13.06
CA ARG A 127 15.29 -14.22 13.29
C ARG A 127 16.54 -15.06 13.59
N ARG A 128 17.73 -14.45 13.65
CA ARG A 128 18.93 -15.17 14.10
C ARG A 128 18.85 -15.37 15.63
N PRO A 129 18.95 -16.61 16.14
CA PRO A 129 19.12 -16.80 17.58
C PRO A 129 20.44 -16.14 18.02
N GLN A 130 20.39 -15.44 19.17
CA GLN A 130 21.59 -14.97 19.89
C GLN A 130 22.38 -16.18 20.39
#